data_AF-A0A2T3KFA5-F1
#
_entry.id   AF-A0A2T3KFA5-F1
#
_cell.length_a   1.000
_cell.length_b   1.000
_cell.length_c   1.000
_cell.angle_alpha   90.00
_cell.angle_beta   90.00
_cell.angle_gamma   90.00
#
_symmetry.space_group_name_H-M   'P 1'
#
loop_
_entity.id
_entity.type
_entity.pdbx_description
1 polymer ?
#
loop_
_entity_poly.entity_id
_entity_poly.type
_entity_poly.pdbx_seq_one_letter_code
_entity_poly.pdbx_strand_id
1 'polypeptide(L)'
;MKQAIEFSKNEHPFLFVGSRRKSHNAYFIVVASGCILIRLGKHEHLVSKGHGFWVPFDCLHALTVLPGTRFFKVAFSIRLRQPLCRDAGFFVVSPLLDALLIELEKQPIEKHDWNGTEGRLLKVIADQVSSLSASTQSLSPAINKQYHNALALLLNGNKITEQSATQNIEPVLGMTLKEFESCITIREAVKLVRSGRKLPQIAAQLNTSEVLLEALAMPILGKPF
;
A
#
# COMPACT_ATOMS: atom_id res chain seq x y z
N MET A 1 4.48 15.25 -11.74
CA MET A 1 4.04 14.42 -12.88
C MET A 1 4.34 15.18 -14.15
N LYS A 2 5.21 14.64 -15.01
CA LYS A 2 5.57 15.22 -16.30
C LYS A 2 4.56 14.79 -17.38
N GLN A 3 4.04 13.56 -17.29
CA GLN A 3 3.18 12.96 -18.32
C GLN A 3 1.70 12.90 -17.94
N ALA A 4 0.85 12.53 -18.90
CA ALA A 4 -0.59 12.37 -18.67
C ALA A 4 -0.89 11.13 -17.80
N ILE A 5 -0.12 10.06 -18.02
CA ILE A 5 -0.16 8.80 -17.30
C ILE A 5 1.29 8.41 -17.00
N GLU A 6 1.60 8.00 -15.78
CA GLU A 6 2.94 7.55 -15.37
C GLU A 6 2.85 6.19 -14.70
N PHE A 7 3.64 5.24 -15.19
CA PHE A 7 3.85 3.94 -14.55
C PHE A 7 5.14 3.96 -13.73
N SER A 8 5.11 3.33 -12.56
CA SER A 8 6.32 2.99 -11.82
C SER A 8 6.24 1.59 -11.24
N LYS A 9 7.37 0.87 -11.29
CA LYS A 9 7.61 -0.30 -10.46
C LYS A 9 8.30 0.15 -9.18
N ASN A 10 7.82 -0.32 -8.04
CA ASN A 10 8.28 0.12 -6.73
C ASN A 10 8.66 -1.11 -5.92
N GLU A 11 9.84 -1.06 -5.30
CA GLU A 11 10.36 -2.10 -4.45
C GLU A 11 10.80 -1.48 -3.12
N HIS A 12 10.29 -2.03 -2.04
CA HIS A 12 10.53 -1.55 -0.69
C HIS A 12 11.09 -2.68 0.15
N PRO A 13 12.44 -2.82 0.24
CA PRO A 13 13.04 -3.84 1.09
C PRO A 13 12.75 -3.60 2.58
N PHE A 14 12.53 -2.34 2.96
CA PHE A 14 12.22 -1.91 4.32
C PHE A 14 10.84 -1.26 4.41
N LEU A 15 10.32 -1.13 5.63
CA LEU A 15 9.07 -0.47 5.95
C LEU A 15 9.13 1.00 5.52
N PHE A 16 8.20 1.39 4.65
CA PHE A 16 7.99 2.79 4.28
C PHE A 16 6.70 3.30 4.91
N VAL A 17 6.79 4.37 5.69
CA VAL A 17 5.64 5.04 6.31
C VAL A 17 5.40 6.36 5.59
N GLY A 18 4.33 6.46 4.81
CA GLY A 18 3.92 7.70 4.13
C GLY A 18 3.23 8.68 5.09
N SER A 19 3.27 9.97 4.75
CA SER A 19 2.45 10.98 5.43
C SER A 19 0.99 10.91 4.99
N ARG A 20 0.08 11.37 5.85
CA ARG A 20 -1.32 11.55 5.48
C ARG A 20 -1.46 12.81 4.62
N ARG A 21 -1.89 12.66 3.37
CA ARG A 21 -1.99 13.76 2.40
C ARG A 21 -3.12 13.56 1.40
N LYS A 22 -3.59 14.66 0.81
CA LYS A 22 -4.52 14.60 -0.33
C LYS A 22 -3.76 14.19 -1.60
N SER A 23 -4.37 13.37 -2.44
CA SER A 23 -3.77 12.97 -3.71
C SER A 23 -3.91 14.07 -4.75
N HIS A 24 -2.79 14.50 -5.35
CA HIS A 24 -2.81 15.46 -6.47
C HIS A 24 -3.04 14.79 -7.83
N ASN A 25 -2.91 13.47 -7.89
CA ASN A 25 -3.25 12.64 -9.03
C ASN A 25 -4.21 11.54 -8.60
N ALA A 26 -5.05 11.06 -9.52
CA ALA A 26 -5.64 9.74 -9.33
C ALA A 26 -4.57 8.69 -9.60
N TYR A 27 -4.57 7.59 -8.88
CA TYR A 27 -3.66 6.49 -9.14
C TYR A 27 -4.24 5.16 -8.65
N PHE A 28 -3.75 4.07 -9.20
CA PHE A 28 -3.89 2.77 -8.56
C PHE A 28 -2.54 2.18 -8.20
N ILE A 29 -2.58 1.24 -7.27
CA ILE A 29 -1.49 0.29 -7.03
C ILE A 29 -1.99 -1.14 -7.26
N VAL A 30 -1.10 -2.02 -7.69
CA VAL A 30 -1.29 -3.47 -7.74
C VAL A 30 -0.09 -4.14 -7.10
N VAL A 31 -0.32 -4.97 -6.08
CA VAL A 31 0.76 -5.61 -5.32
C VAL A 31 1.20 -6.90 -6.02
N ALA A 32 2.48 -6.97 -6.39
CA ALA A 32 3.08 -8.15 -7.00
C ALA A 32 3.62 -9.14 -5.95
N SER A 33 4.17 -8.62 -4.84
CA SER A 33 4.58 -9.40 -3.66
C SER A 33 4.55 -8.54 -2.40
N GLY A 34 4.37 -9.15 -1.23
CA GLY A 34 4.26 -8.44 0.04
C GLY A 34 2.89 -7.79 0.24
N CYS A 35 2.85 -6.70 0.99
CA CYS A 35 1.62 -6.07 1.46
C CYS A 35 1.74 -4.55 1.66
N ILE A 36 0.64 -3.85 1.41
CA ILE A 36 0.52 -2.40 1.58
C ILE A 36 -0.70 -2.11 2.45
N LEU A 37 -0.54 -1.17 3.38
CA LEU A 37 -1.62 -0.63 4.19
C LEU A 37 -2.03 0.72 3.63
N ILE A 38 -3.31 0.89 3.29
CA ILE A 38 -3.89 2.16 2.88
C ILE A 38 -4.87 2.62 3.92
N ARG A 39 -4.57 3.76 4.55
CA ARG A 39 -5.49 4.39 5.49
C ARG A 39 -6.39 5.40 4.79
N LEU A 40 -7.70 5.19 4.88
CA LEU A 40 -8.75 6.10 4.44
C LEU A 40 -9.60 6.50 5.65
N GLY A 41 -9.60 7.79 6.02
CA GLY A 41 -10.36 8.22 7.20
C GLY A 41 -9.85 7.53 8.48
N LYS A 42 -10.74 6.75 9.10
CA LYS A 42 -10.47 5.93 10.30
C LYS A 42 -10.11 4.48 9.97
N HIS A 43 -10.36 4.02 8.74
CA HIS A 43 -10.15 2.64 8.33
C HIS A 43 -8.78 2.47 7.68
N GLU A 44 -8.19 1.31 7.88
CA GLU A 44 -6.97 0.88 7.21
C GLU A 44 -7.26 -0.40 6.44
N HIS A 45 -6.81 -0.45 5.20
CA HIS A 45 -7.06 -1.54 4.28
C HIS A 45 -5.75 -2.25 3.95
N LEU A 46 -5.73 -3.58 4.00
CA LEU A 46 -4.60 -4.42 3.64
C LEU A 46 -4.73 -4.84 2.17
N VAL A 47 -3.84 -4.31 1.34
CA VAL A 47 -3.67 -4.69 -0.06
C VAL A 47 -2.54 -5.70 -0.16
N SER A 48 -2.88 -6.95 -0.48
CA SER A 48 -1.92 -8.04 -0.64
C SER A 48 -1.76 -8.42 -2.10
N LYS A 49 -0.85 -9.37 -2.38
CA LYS A 49 -0.56 -9.87 -3.72
C LYS A 49 -1.81 -10.11 -4.57
N GLY A 50 -1.77 -9.68 -5.82
CA GLY A 50 -2.83 -9.86 -6.82
C GLY A 50 -4.02 -8.90 -6.68
N HIS A 51 -4.03 -8.05 -5.64
CA HIS A 51 -5.11 -7.10 -5.42
C HIS A 51 -4.68 -5.69 -5.80
N GLY A 52 -5.65 -4.94 -6.34
CA GLY A 52 -5.50 -3.54 -6.70
C GLY A 52 -6.23 -2.62 -5.73
N PHE A 53 -5.68 -1.42 -5.52
CA PHE A 53 -6.38 -0.35 -4.79
C PHE A 53 -6.30 0.96 -5.55
N TRP A 54 -7.46 1.60 -5.75
CA TRP A 54 -7.63 2.87 -6.43
C TRP A 54 -7.72 4.03 -5.43
N VAL A 55 -7.00 5.11 -5.74
CA VAL A 55 -6.99 6.36 -5.00
C VAL A 55 -7.37 7.50 -5.97
N PRO A 56 -8.55 8.11 -5.82
CA PRO A 56 -8.99 9.20 -6.69
C PRO A 56 -8.29 10.52 -6.36
N PHE A 57 -8.50 11.53 -7.21
CA PHE A 57 -8.09 12.91 -6.93
C PHE A 57 -8.64 13.39 -5.58
N ASP A 58 -7.87 14.24 -4.90
CA ASP A 58 -8.20 14.86 -3.61
C ASP A 58 -8.51 13.87 -2.47
N CYS A 59 -8.29 12.58 -2.69
CA CYS A 59 -8.45 11.55 -1.67
C CYS A 59 -7.40 11.74 -0.56
N LEU A 60 -7.86 12.04 0.65
CA LEU A 60 -7.00 12.10 1.83
C LEU A 60 -6.68 10.68 2.32
N HIS A 61 -5.45 10.25 2.10
CA HIS A 61 -5.00 8.90 2.43
C HIS A 61 -3.61 8.92 3.06
N ALA A 62 -3.22 7.80 3.68
CA ALA A 62 -1.83 7.52 4.03
C ALA A 62 -1.47 6.11 3.53
N LEU A 63 -0.24 5.96 3.06
CA LEU A 63 0.29 4.71 2.51
C LEU A 63 1.37 4.19 3.46
N THR A 64 1.28 2.94 3.90
CA THR A 64 2.40 2.22 4.53
C THR A 64 2.74 1.02 3.67
N VAL A 65 3.99 0.88 3.26
CA VAL A 65 4.47 -0.28 2.49
C VAL A 65 5.26 -1.17 3.43
N LEU A 66 4.85 -2.42 3.61
CA LEU A 66 5.55 -3.36 4.50
C LEU A 66 6.88 -3.82 3.88
N PRO A 67 7.86 -4.27 4.70
CA PRO A 67 9.13 -4.79 4.20
C PRO A 67 8.97 -5.88 3.14
N GLY A 68 9.89 -5.92 2.17
CA GLY A 68 9.90 -6.90 1.07
C GLY A 68 8.77 -6.74 0.03
N THR A 69 8.09 -5.59 0.00
CA THR A 69 6.94 -5.40 -0.88
C THR A 69 7.36 -4.87 -2.26
N ARG A 70 6.82 -5.50 -3.31
CA ARG A 70 6.91 -5.04 -4.70
C ARG A 70 5.52 -4.73 -5.23
N PHE A 71 5.36 -3.58 -5.88
CA PHE A 71 4.08 -3.18 -6.44
C PHE A 71 4.24 -2.29 -7.67
N PHE A 72 3.25 -2.37 -8.55
CA PHE A 72 3.08 -1.45 -9.65
C PHE A 72 2.22 -0.29 -9.21
N LYS A 73 2.55 0.91 -9.69
CA LYS A 73 1.74 2.10 -9.53
C LYS A 73 1.51 2.74 -10.89
N VAL A 74 0.26 3.06 -11.20
CA VAL A 74 -0.08 3.89 -12.37
C VAL A 74 -0.80 5.13 -11.87
N ALA A 75 -0.21 6.29 -12.13
CA ALA A 75 -0.79 7.59 -11.81
C ALA A 75 -1.36 8.24 -13.07
N PHE A 76 -2.43 8.99 -12.89
CA PHE A 76 -3.19 9.69 -13.92
C PHE A 76 -3.28 11.18 -13.56
N SER A 77 -2.83 12.04 -14.48
CA SER A 77 -2.87 13.49 -14.30
C SER A 77 -4.29 14.03 -14.52
N ILE A 78 -4.57 15.22 -13.97
CA ILE A 78 -5.85 15.92 -14.19
C ILE A 78 -6.07 16.31 -15.66
N ARG A 79 -5.03 16.26 -16.49
CA ARG A 79 -5.12 16.55 -17.94
C ARG A 79 -5.82 15.44 -18.72
N LEU A 80 -5.99 14.28 -18.11
CA LEU A 80 -6.70 13.17 -18.73
C LEU A 80 -8.19 13.51 -18.83
N ARG A 81 -8.74 13.48 -20.05
CA ARG A 81 -10.12 13.92 -20.31
C ARG A 81 -11.17 12.84 -20.07
N GLN A 82 -10.77 11.59 -20.05
CA GLN A 82 -11.68 10.47 -19.82
C GLN A 82 -12.15 10.45 -18.36
N PRO A 83 -13.37 9.97 -18.08
CA PRO A 83 -13.84 9.81 -16.72
C PRO A 83 -12.96 8.80 -15.97
N LEU A 84 -12.73 9.07 -14.69
CA LEU A 84 -12.01 8.19 -13.78
C LEU A 84 -12.89 7.90 -12.56
N CYS A 85 -12.68 6.73 -11.95
CA CYS A 85 -13.38 6.33 -10.73
C CYS A 85 -13.21 7.39 -9.63
N ARG A 86 -14.34 7.84 -9.06
CA ARG A 86 -14.38 8.86 -8.01
C ARG A 86 -14.29 8.28 -6.61
N ASP A 87 -14.61 7.00 -6.47
CA ASP A 87 -14.53 6.28 -5.20
C ASP A 87 -13.13 5.72 -5.01
N ALA A 88 -12.62 5.76 -3.78
CA ALA A 88 -11.43 5.03 -3.40
C ALA A 88 -11.80 3.59 -3.04
N GLY A 89 -10.87 2.65 -3.14
CA GLY A 89 -11.09 1.29 -2.67
C GLY A 89 -10.41 0.22 -3.50
N PHE A 90 -10.72 -1.03 -3.17
CA PHE A 90 -10.29 -2.19 -3.92
C PHE A 90 -11.01 -2.28 -5.26
N PHE A 91 -10.29 -2.75 -6.27
CA PHE A 91 -10.85 -3.09 -7.58
C PHE A 91 -10.32 -4.45 -8.04
N VAL A 92 -11.03 -5.05 -9.00
CA VAL A 92 -10.61 -6.32 -9.60
C VAL A 92 -9.53 -6.04 -10.65
N VAL A 93 -8.35 -6.62 -10.47
CA VAL A 93 -7.29 -6.58 -11.47
C VAL A 93 -7.67 -7.57 -12.57
N SER A 94 -8.07 -7.06 -13.74
CA SER A 94 -8.41 -7.91 -14.87
C SER A 94 -7.16 -8.64 -15.41
N PRO A 95 -7.31 -9.81 -16.05
CA PRO A 95 -6.17 -10.50 -16.68
C PRO A 95 -5.43 -9.62 -17.70
N LEU A 96 -6.16 -8.77 -18.42
CA LEU A 96 -5.56 -7.81 -19.35
C LEU A 96 -4.74 -6.76 -18.61
N LEU A 97 -5.27 -6.18 -17.52
CA LEU A 97 -4.55 -5.18 -16.75
C LEU A 97 -3.27 -5.76 -16.15
N ASP A 98 -3.33 -6.96 -15.60
CA ASP A 98 -2.15 -7.65 -15.04
C ASP A 98 -1.07 -7.86 -16.12
N ALA A 99 -1.45 -8.36 -17.30
CA ALA A 99 -0.53 -8.54 -18.42
C ALA A 99 0.10 -7.21 -18.87
N LEU A 100 -0.68 -6.11 -18.94
CA LEU A 100 -0.16 -4.78 -19.28
C LEU A 100 0.88 -4.29 -18.27
N LEU A 101 0.67 -4.53 -16.97
CA LEU A 101 1.62 -4.13 -15.92
C LEU A 101 2.92 -4.93 -16.01
N ILE A 102 2.84 -6.23 -16.29
CA ILE A 102 4.01 -7.10 -16.51
C ILE A 102 4.78 -6.65 -17.76
N GLU A 103 4.10 -6.30 -18.85
CA GLU A 103 4.76 -5.79 -20.06
C GLU A 103 5.39 -4.40 -19.85
N LEU A 104 4.76 -3.54 -19.05
CA LEU A 104 5.32 -2.24 -18.66
C LEU A 104 6.57 -2.39 -17.79
N GLU A 105 6.64 -3.40 -16.91
CA GLU A 105 7.82 -3.66 -16.06
C GLU A 105 9.10 -3.90 -16.88
N LYS A 106 8.95 -4.47 -18.08
CA LYS A 106 10.02 -4.79 -19.04
C LYS A 106 10.47 -3.58 -19.86
N GLN A 107 9.70 -2.49 -19.90
CA GLN A 107 10.06 -1.30 -20.68
C GLN A 107 11.18 -0.51 -19.99
N PRO A 108 12.08 0.14 -20.76
CA PRO A 108 13.14 0.97 -20.20
C PRO A 108 12.56 2.24 -19.53
N ILE A 109 12.94 2.48 -18.27
CA ILE A 109 12.44 3.60 -17.45
C ILE A 109 12.83 4.99 -18.01
N GLU A 110 13.95 5.07 -18.73
CA GLU A 110 14.61 6.33 -19.06
C GLU A 110 14.09 7.00 -20.34
N LYS A 111 13.30 6.29 -21.16
CA LYS A 111 12.80 6.77 -22.44
C LYS A 111 11.29 6.73 -22.48
N HIS A 112 10.67 7.78 -21.93
CA HIS A 112 9.24 7.96 -22.12
C HIS A 112 8.94 8.33 -23.57
N ASP A 113 8.24 7.45 -24.27
CA ASP A 113 7.73 7.68 -25.62
C ASP A 113 6.23 7.40 -25.67
N TRP A 114 5.44 8.48 -25.70
CA TRP A 114 3.98 8.41 -25.73
C TRP A 114 3.42 7.74 -26.99
N ASN A 115 4.17 7.77 -28.10
CA ASN A 115 3.79 7.13 -29.35
C ASN A 115 4.43 5.74 -29.51
N GLY A 116 5.41 5.42 -28.66
CA GLY A 116 6.08 4.14 -28.57
C GLY A 116 5.27 3.07 -27.84
N THR A 117 5.92 1.92 -27.59
CA THR A 117 5.29 0.75 -26.96
C THR A 117 4.76 1.07 -25.56
N GLU A 118 5.55 1.72 -24.70
CA GLU A 118 5.12 2.13 -23.36
C GLU A 118 3.84 2.99 -23.42
N GLY A 119 3.84 4.06 -24.23
CA GLY A 119 2.68 4.94 -24.37
C GLY A 119 1.43 4.22 -24.88
N ARG A 120 1.57 3.25 -25.79
CA ARG A 120 0.45 2.40 -26.24
C ARG A 120 -0.11 1.54 -25.10
N LEU A 121 0.74 0.91 -24.29
CA LEU A 121 0.30 0.13 -23.13
C LEU A 121 -0.43 1.02 -22.11
N LEU A 122 0.10 2.21 -21.82
CA LEU A 122 -0.53 3.17 -20.91
C LEU A 122 -1.89 3.66 -21.41
N LYS A 123 -2.08 3.82 -22.72
CA LYS A 123 -3.39 4.15 -23.33
C LYS A 123 -4.41 3.03 -23.11
N VAL A 124 -4.01 1.77 -23.28
CA VAL A 124 -4.91 0.63 -22.99
C VAL A 124 -5.27 0.59 -21.50
N ILE A 125 -4.31 0.85 -20.60
CA ILE A 125 -4.61 0.97 -19.16
C ILE A 125 -5.62 2.11 -18.92
N ALA A 126 -5.46 3.24 -19.61
CA ALA A 126 -6.41 4.35 -19.55
C ALA A 126 -7.83 3.88 -19.89
N ASP A 127 -8.00 3.11 -20.96
CA ASP A 127 -9.29 2.55 -21.35
C ASP A 127 -9.84 1.59 -20.28
N GLN A 128 -8.99 0.71 -19.73
CA GLN A 128 -9.38 -0.24 -18.67
C GLN A 128 -9.91 0.48 -17.41
N VAL A 129 -9.26 1.57 -16.98
CA VAL A 129 -9.67 2.27 -15.75
C VAL A 129 -10.89 3.17 -15.94
N SER A 130 -11.30 3.46 -17.17
CA SER A 130 -12.49 4.29 -17.46
C SER A 130 -13.80 3.64 -17.00
N SER A 131 -13.81 2.31 -16.91
CA SER A 131 -14.96 1.49 -16.46
C SER A 131 -14.74 0.86 -15.08
N LEU A 132 -13.64 1.20 -14.41
CA LEU A 132 -13.29 0.63 -13.11
C LEU A 132 -14.24 1.13 -12.02
N SER A 133 -14.70 0.19 -11.20
CA SER A 133 -15.40 0.47 -9.94
C SER A 133 -14.53 0.07 -8.75
N ALA A 134 -14.43 0.94 -7.76
CA ALA A 134 -13.69 0.69 -6.53
C ALA A 134 -14.63 0.61 -5.31
N SER A 135 -14.27 -0.18 -4.30
CA SER A 135 -15.06 -0.34 -3.08
C SER A 135 -14.19 -0.51 -1.83
N THR A 136 -14.60 0.12 -0.73
CA THR A 136 -13.99 0.01 0.61
C THR A 136 -14.76 -0.91 1.56
N GLN A 137 -15.74 -1.68 1.05
CA GLN A 137 -16.56 -2.56 1.88
C GLN A 137 -15.78 -3.68 2.59
N SER A 138 -14.56 -3.98 2.13
CA SER A 138 -13.68 -4.98 2.72
C SER A 138 -12.42 -4.33 3.31
N LEU A 139 -11.90 -4.89 4.40
CA LEU A 139 -10.56 -4.54 4.89
C LEU A 139 -9.45 -5.19 4.06
N SER A 140 -9.72 -6.36 3.47
CA SER A 140 -8.87 -7.03 2.49
C SER A 140 -9.68 -8.08 1.75
N PRO A 141 -9.84 -8.00 0.41
CA PRO A 141 -10.56 -9.02 -0.35
C PRO A 141 -9.90 -10.40 -0.29
N ALA A 142 -8.60 -10.46 0.00
CA ALA A 142 -7.85 -11.70 0.17
C ALA A 142 -8.16 -12.44 1.48
N ILE A 143 -8.82 -11.79 2.44
CA ILE A 143 -9.15 -12.37 3.75
C ILE A 143 -10.66 -12.57 3.83
N ASN A 144 -11.07 -13.77 4.26
CA ASN A 144 -12.47 -14.09 4.49
C ASN A 144 -13.09 -13.11 5.51
N LYS A 145 -14.31 -12.63 5.23
CA LYS A 145 -15.04 -11.66 6.06
C LYS A 145 -15.11 -12.05 7.54
N GLN A 146 -15.17 -13.35 7.86
CA GLN A 146 -15.20 -13.81 9.25
C GLN A 146 -13.96 -13.39 10.07
N TYR A 147 -12.81 -13.22 9.41
CA TYR A 147 -11.56 -12.80 10.06
C TYR A 147 -11.29 -11.29 9.97
N HIS A 148 -12.23 -10.49 9.42
CA HIS A 148 -12.02 -9.04 9.29
C HIS A 148 -11.92 -8.34 10.64
N ASN A 149 -12.61 -8.83 11.67
CA ASN A 149 -12.47 -8.28 13.02
C ASN A 149 -11.07 -8.51 13.58
N ALA A 150 -10.52 -9.72 13.41
CA ALA A 150 -9.14 -10.02 13.81
C ALA A 150 -8.11 -9.17 13.03
N LEU A 151 -8.32 -9.01 11.72
CA LEU A 151 -7.49 -8.11 10.91
C LEU A 151 -7.59 -6.64 11.37
N ALA A 152 -8.80 -6.16 11.70
CA ALA A 152 -9.00 -4.80 12.20
C ALA A 152 -8.26 -4.57 13.53
N LEU A 153 -8.24 -5.56 14.41
CA LEU A 153 -7.48 -5.51 15.66
C LEU A 153 -5.98 -5.37 15.37
N LEU A 154 -5.43 -6.22 14.51
CA LEU A 154 -4.02 -6.20 14.10
C LEU A 154 -3.60 -4.86 13.46
N LEU A 155 -4.40 -4.32 12.54
CA LEU A 155 -4.10 -3.05 11.86
C LEU A 155 -4.06 -1.86 12.84
N ASN A 156 -4.84 -1.94 13.91
CA ASN A 156 -4.83 -0.97 15.01
C ASN A 156 -3.76 -1.23 16.07
N GLY A 157 -2.88 -2.22 15.87
CA GLY A 157 -1.78 -2.56 16.77
C GLY A 157 -2.19 -3.44 17.96
N ASN A 158 -3.38 -4.05 17.92
CA ASN A 158 -3.80 -5.01 18.94
C ASN A 158 -3.35 -6.42 18.55
N LYS A 159 -3.09 -7.24 19.56
CA LYS A 159 -2.73 -8.65 19.38
C LYS A 159 -3.98 -9.50 19.16
N ILE A 160 -3.83 -10.60 18.44
CA ILE A 160 -4.83 -11.66 18.33
C ILE A 160 -4.24 -12.98 18.78
N THR A 161 -5.06 -13.84 19.38
CA THR A 161 -4.64 -15.16 19.91
C THR A 161 -5.39 -16.32 19.27
N GLU A 162 -6.42 -16.03 18.47
CA GLU A 162 -7.24 -17.03 17.80
C GLU A 162 -6.43 -17.73 16.69
N GLN A 163 -6.15 -19.02 16.87
CA GLN A 163 -5.32 -19.80 15.96
C GLN A 163 -5.88 -19.86 14.53
N SER A 164 -7.20 -19.98 14.38
CA SER A 164 -7.88 -19.96 13.07
C SER A 164 -7.67 -18.63 12.34
N ALA A 165 -7.75 -17.50 13.04
CA ALA A 165 -7.49 -16.19 12.45
C ALA A 165 -6.03 -16.06 12.01
N THR A 166 -5.08 -16.48 12.86
CA THR A 166 -3.65 -16.49 12.55
C THR A 166 -3.34 -17.28 11.27
N GLN A 167 -3.84 -18.52 11.19
CA GLN A 167 -3.61 -19.41 10.04
C GLN A 167 -4.19 -18.87 8.72
N ASN A 168 -5.19 -17.99 8.78
CA ASN A 168 -5.80 -17.40 7.60
C ASN A 168 -5.21 -16.03 7.22
N ILE A 169 -4.63 -15.30 8.18
CA ILE A 169 -4.09 -13.95 7.95
C ILE A 169 -2.60 -14.00 7.56
N GLU A 170 -1.77 -14.81 8.23
CA GLU A 170 -0.33 -14.88 7.96
C GLU A 170 0.01 -15.23 6.49
N PRO A 171 -0.67 -16.20 5.83
CA PRO A 171 -0.40 -16.50 4.43
C PRO A 171 -0.67 -15.30 3.49
N VAL A 172 -1.65 -14.46 3.83
CA VAL A 172 -1.98 -13.26 3.06
C VAL A 172 -0.95 -12.16 3.29
N LEU A 173 -0.48 -12.00 4.53
CA LEU A 173 0.56 -11.05 4.88
C LEU A 173 1.92 -11.42 4.27
N GLY A 174 2.19 -12.71 4.10
CA GLY A 174 3.50 -13.23 3.70
C GLY A 174 4.56 -13.09 4.81
N MET A 175 4.13 -12.93 6.06
CA MET A 175 4.96 -12.84 7.26
C MET A 175 4.16 -13.32 8.48
N THR A 176 4.85 -13.63 9.56
CA THR A 176 4.22 -13.99 10.84
C THR A 176 3.52 -12.78 11.47
N LEU A 177 2.54 -13.04 12.35
CA LEU A 177 1.88 -11.97 13.10
C LEU A 177 2.85 -11.20 13.99
N LYS A 178 3.89 -11.85 14.53
CA LYS A 178 4.91 -11.17 15.35
C LYS A 178 5.75 -10.18 14.55
N GLU A 179 6.13 -10.55 13.32
CA GLU A 179 6.82 -9.65 12.39
C GLU A 179 5.92 -8.48 12.00
N PHE A 180 4.64 -8.76 11.73
CA PHE A 180 3.65 -7.74 11.43
C PHE A 180 3.45 -6.77 12.62
N GLU A 181 3.26 -7.28 13.84
CA GLU A 181 3.14 -6.48 15.07
C GLU A 181 4.36 -5.58 15.29
N SER A 182 5.55 -6.09 14.99
CA SER A 182 6.79 -5.32 15.06
C SER A 182 6.82 -4.21 14.01
N CYS A 183 6.35 -4.49 12.78
CA CYS A 183 6.17 -3.48 11.74
C CYS A 183 5.17 -2.39 12.14
N ILE A 184 4.04 -2.75 12.76
CA ILE A 184 3.05 -1.79 13.25
C ILE A 184 3.62 -0.94 14.40
N THR A 185 4.35 -1.55 15.32
CA THR A 185 5.01 -0.84 16.43
C THR A 185 6.00 0.21 15.90
N ILE A 186 6.86 -0.19 14.95
CA ILE A 186 7.83 0.72 14.32
C ILE A 186 7.14 1.78 13.46
N ARG A 187 6.05 1.45 12.76
CA ARG A 187 5.23 2.43 12.04
C ARG A 187 4.73 3.53 12.97
N GLU A 188 4.18 3.16 14.13
CA GLU A 188 3.70 4.14 15.10
C GLU A 188 4.85 4.95 15.70
N ALA A 189 5.98 4.31 16.01
CA ALA A 189 7.19 5.02 16.46
C ALA A 189 7.64 6.09 15.44
N VAL A 190 7.74 5.74 14.15
CA VAL A 190 8.08 6.70 13.08
C VAL A 190 7.11 7.88 13.01
N LYS A 191 5.81 7.62 13.19
CA LYS A 191 4.79 8.69 13.21
C LYS A 191 4.99 9.63 14.40
N LEU A 192 5.36 9.09 15.56
CA LEU A 192 5.61 9.88 16.77
C LEU A 192 6.92 10.67 16.66
N VAL A 193 8.00 10.11 16.09
CA VAL A 193 9.23 10.83 15.77
C VAL A 193 8.94 12.04 14.88
N ARG A 194 8.15 11.85 13.82
CA ARG A 194 7.74 12.94 12.91
C ARG A 194 6.89 14.02 13.58
N SER A 195 6.24 13.70 14.71
CA SER A 195 5.53 14.66 15.54
C SER A 195 6.43 15.36 16.58
N GLY A 196 7.74 15.10 16.55
CA GLY A 196 8.72 15.72 17.44
C GLY A 196 8.92 15.03 18.79
N ARG A 197 8.37 13.83 18.99
CA ARG A 197 8.55 13.09 20.26
C ARG A 197 9.94 12.44 20.31
N LYS A 198 10.54 12.45 21.49
CA LYS A 198 11.84 11.79 21.76
C LYS A 198 11.63 10.30 22.06
N LEU A 199 12.65 9.49 21.80
CA LEU A 199 12.58 8.03 21.94
C LEU A 199 12.06 7.53 23.32
N PRO A 200 12.44 8.11 24.48
CA PRO A 200 11.87 7.70 25.76
C PRO A 200 10.34 7.91 25.86
N GLN A 201 9.84 9.02 25.30
CA GLN A 201 8.41 9.33 25.28
C GLN A 201 7.65 8.36 24.35
N ILE A 202 8.28 7.97 23.25
CA ILE A 202 7.74 7.01 22.29
C ILE A 202 7.65 5.63 22.94
N ALA A 203 8.73 5.18 23.59
CA ALA A 203 8.78 3.90 24.29
C ALA A 203 7.68 3.80 25.36
N ALA A 204 7.54 4.83 26.20
CA ALA A 204 6.49 4.90 27.21
C ALA A 204 5.07 4.85 26.59
N GLN A 205 4.83 5.61 25.52
CA GLN A 205 3.51 5.66 24.88
C GLN A 205 3.14 4.35 24.18
N LEU A 206 4.11 3.67 23.57
CA LEU A 206 3.90 2.40 22.88
C LEU A 206 3.99 1.19 23.82
N ASN A 207 4.13 1.43 25.13
CA ASN A 207 4.28 0.39 26.15
C ASN A 207 5.40 -0.61 25.80
N THR A 208 6.57 -0.08 25.44
CA THR A 208 7.76 -0.83 24.99
C THR A 208 9.03 -0.20 25.57
N SER A 209 10.20 -0.73 25.25
CA SER A 209 11.50 -0.18 25.66
C SER A 209 12.22 0.52 24.51
N GLU A 210 13.05 1.51 24.83
CA GLU A 210 13.93 2.18 23.86
C GLU A 210 14.86 1.16 23.18
N VAL A 211 15.43 0.25 23.96
CA VAL A 211 16.29 -0.84 23.49
C VAL A 211 15.60 -1.70 22.43
N LEU A 212 14.32 -2.06 22.64
CA LEU A 212 13.57 -2.86 21.67
C LEU A 212 13.27 -2.05 20.40
N LEU A 213 12.91 -0.77 20.54
CA LEU A 213 12.68 0.10 19.39
C LEU A 213 13.96 0.23 18.53
N GLU A 214 15.11 0.49 19.15
CA GLU A 214 16.40 0.57 18.44
C GLU A 214 16.78 -0.75 17.78
N ALA A 215 16.63 -1.88 18.48
CA ALA A 215 16.92 -3.20 17.95
C ALA A 215 16.06 -3.55 16.72
N LEU A 216 14.81 -3.09 16.70
CA LEU A 216 13.88 -3.29 15.58
C LEU A 216 14.07 -2.28 14.43
N ALA A 217 14.65 -1.11 14.69
CA ALA A 217 14.77 -0.03 13.71
C ALA A 217 15.60 -0.46 12.49
N MET A 218 16.80 -1.02 12.70
CA MET A 218 17.67 -1.43 11.60
C MET A 218 17.04 -2.49 10.68
N PRO A 219 16.53 -3.64 11.17
CA PRO A 219 15.94 -4.65 10.30
C PRO A 219 14.63 -4.21 9.63
N ILE A 220 13.83 -3.34 10.27
CA ILE A 220 12.51 -2.95 9.74
C ILE A 220 12.57 -1.69 8.88
N LEU A 221 13.34 -0.66 9.28
CA LEU A 221 13.45 0.62 8.56
C LEU A 221 14.67 0.70 7.63
N GLY A 222 15.66 -0.19 7.81
CA GLY A 222 16.95 -0.10 7.13
C GLY A 222 17.84 1.02 7.66
N LYS A 223 17.49 1.61 8.81
CA LYS A 223 18.20 2.72 9.45
C LYS A 223 17.80 2.87 10.93
N PRO A 224 18.64 3.51 11.77
CA PRO A 224 18.25 3.87 13.14
C PRO A 224 17.18 4.98 13.17
N PHE A 225 16.62 5.22 14.36
CA PHE A 225 15.67 6.31 14.62
C PHE A 225 16.31 7.71 14.54
#